data_AF-A0A0L7QLR2-F1
#
_entry.id   AF-A0A0L7QLR2-F1
#
_cell.length_a   1.000
_cell.length_b   1.000
_cell.length_c   1.000
_cell.angle_alpha   90.00
_cell.angle_beta   90.00
_cell.angle_gamma   90.00
#
_symmetry.space_group_name_H-M   'P 1'
#
loop_
_entity.id
_entity.type
_entity.pdbx_description
1 polymer ?
#
loop_
_entity_poly.entity_id
_entity_poly.type
_entity_poly.pdbx_seq_one_letter_code
_entity_poly.pdbx_strand_id
1 'polypeptide(L)'
;MLSFSFDTSERKREVEIFFLKEFSSIRKILLTISHVCCCRLPNGHINFEKFWQLAKQVTEFIAWKQVACPFEKSPRVIAFLQASPVLTENALALASFECEPPDNNPEKERYKALKSELNAQ
;
A
#
# COMPACT_ATOMS: atom_id res chain seq x y z
N MET A 1 -0.68 37.04 -25.77
CA MET A 1 -0.93 36.58 -24.39
C MET A 1 -1.03 35.06 -24.46
N LEU A 2 0.08 34.36 -24.22
CA LEU A 2 0.12 32.89 -24.23
C LEU A 2 -0.58 32.41 -22.96
N SER A 3 -1.79 31.87 -23.11
CA SER A 3 -2.47 31.17 -22.03
C SER A 3 -1.66 29.92 -21.70
N PHE A 4 -0.91 29.99 -20.60
CA PHE A 4 -0.26 28.85 -19.98
C PHE A 4 -1.36 27.85 -19.58
N SER A 5 -1.66 26.90 -20.47
CA SER A 5 -2.48 25.74 -20.13
C SER A 5 -1.62 24.86 -19.25
N PHE A 6 -1.60 25.17 -17.94
CA PHE A 6 -0.89 24.38 -16.95
C PHE A 6 -1.54 22.99 -16.93
N ASP A 7 -0.77 22.00 -17.36
CA ASP A 7 -1.22 20.66 -17.66
C ASP A 7 -1.85 20.01 -16.43
N THR A 8 -3.16 19.73 -16.53
CA THR A 8 -3.94 19.04 -15.50
C THR A 8 -3.32 17.67 -15.16
N SER A 9 -2.50 17.08 -16.03
CA SER A 9 -1.74 15.83 -15.83
C SER A 9 -0.66 15.92 -14.75
N GLU A 10 0.07 17.04 -14.66
CA GLU A 10 1.18 17.18 -13.70
C GLU A 10 0.68 17.33 -12.27
N ARG A 11 -0.34 18.18 -12.04
CA ARG A 11 -0.99 18.29 -10.73
C ARG A 11 -1.61 16.99 -10.26
N LYS A 12 -2.06 16.13 -11.19
CA LYS A 12 -2.61 14.81 -10.88
C LYS A 12 -1.52 13.84 -10.41
N ARG A 13 -0.37 13.80 -11.09
CA ARG A 13 0.78 12.97 -10.69
C ARG A 13 1.39 13.42 -9.37
N GLU A 14 1.47 14.73 -9.13
CA GLU A 14 1.96 15.28 -7.86
C GLU A 14 1.09 14.87 -6.68
N VAL A 15 -0.25 14.96 -6.82
CA VAL A 15 -1.20 14.55 -5.77
C VAL A 15 -1.12 13.05 -5.51
N GLU A 16 -0.97 12.23 -6.56
CA GLU A 16 -0.88 10.76 -6.44
C GLU A 16 0.44 10.30 -5.79
N ILE A 17 1.58 10.85 -6.24
CA ILE A 17 2.90 10.58 -5.66
C ILE A 17 2.95 11.05 -4.21
N PHE A 18 2.36 12.21 -3.92
CA PHE A 18 2.23 12.70 -2.54
C PHE A 18 1.40 11.74 -1.68
N PHE A 19 0.24 11.29 -2.15
CA PHE A 19 -0.63 10.39 -1.39
C PHE A 19 0.04 9.03 -1.10
N LEU A 20 0.72 8.44 -2.09
CA LEU A 20 1.45 7.18 -1.94
C LEU A 20 2.65 7.32 -1.00
N LYS A 21 3.36 8.44 -1.06
CA LYS A 21 4.49 8.76 -0.16
C LYS A 21 4.02 8.89 1.29
N GLU A 22 2.94 9.62 1.53
CA GLU A 22 2.44 9.86 2.88
C GLU A 22 1.77 8.62 3.50
N PHE A 23 1.08 7.80 2.71
CA PHE A 23 0.53 6.53 3.22
C PHE A 23 1.62 5.56 3.70
N SER A 24 2.74 5.49 2.96
CA SER A 24 3.92 4.71 3.35
C SER A 24 4.53 5.24 4.65
N SER A 25 4.61 6.57 4.82
CA SER A 25 5.07 7.21 6.06
C SER A 25 4.16 6.89 7.25
N ILE A 26 2.83 7.01 7.10
CA ILE A 26 1.88 6.74 8.19
C ILE A 26 1.99 5.30 8.69
N ARG A 27 2.09 4.32 7.79
CA ARG A 27 2.30 2.91 8.15
C ARG A 27 3.61 2.68 8.88
N LYS A 28 4.71 3.31 8.43
CA LYS A 28 6.01 3.25 9.11
C LYS A 28 5.93 3.87 10.50
N ILE A 29 5.16 4.95 10.66
CA ILE A 29 4.94 5.62 11.93
C ILE A 29 4.12 4.72 12.86
N LEU A 30 3.03 4.09 12.39
CA LEU A 30 2.22 3.14 13.18
C LEU A 30 3.04 1.93 13.65
N LEU A 31 3.89 1.36 12.80
CA LEU A 31 4.80 0.27 13.18
C LEU A 31 5.85 0.73 14.21
N THR A 32 6.38 1.94 14.03
CA THR A 32 7.30 2.54 14.98
C THR A 32 6.59 2.75 16.32
N ILE A 33 5.36 3.24 16.32
CA ILE A 33 4.52 3.42 17.50
C ILE A 33 4.25 2.08 18.19
N SER A 34 3.88 1.02 17.48
CA SER A 34 3.64 -0.30 18.10
C SER A 34 4.91 -0.84 18.77
N HIS A 35 6.07 -0.56 18.19
CA HIS A 35 7.35 -0.96 18.76
C HIS A 35 7.77 -0.08 19.96
N VAL A 36 7.39 1.20 19.96
CA VAL A 36 7.95 2.24 20.84
C VAL A 36 7.00 2.67 21.97
N CYS A 37 5.69 2.40 21.83
CA CYS A 37 4.62 2.69 22.79
C CYS A 37 4.48 1.60 23.88
N CYS A 38 4.97 0.39 23.63
CA CYS A 38 5.14 -0.63 24.68
C CYS A 38 6.26 -0.26 25.67
N CYS A 39 7.13 0.68 25.30
CA CYS A 39 8.20 1.16 26.16
C CYS A 39 7.70 2.29 27.06
N ARG A 40 7.19 1.93 28.25
CA ARG A 40 7.20 2.84 29.39
C ARG A 40 8.62 3.39 29.55
N LEU A 41 8.74 4.63 30.03
CA LEU A 41 10.03 5.15 30.46
C LEU A 41 10.69 4.14 31.43
N PRO A 42 12.02 4.11 31.58
CA PRO A 42 12.69 3.18 32.50
C PRO A 42 12.19 3.26 33.95
N ASN A 43 11.54 4.38 34.31
CA ASN A 43 10.87 4.63 35.58
C ASN A 43 9.41 4.14 35.64
N GLY A 44 8.92 3.42 34.63
CA GLY A 44 7.55 2.91 34.55
C GLY A 44 6.48 3.92 34.10
N HIS A 45 6.83 5.20 33.95
CA HIS A 45 5.90 6.25 33.54
C HIS A 45 5.62 6.25 32.03
N ILE A 46 4.48 6.83 31.65
CA ILE A 46 4.10 7.03 30.26
C ILE A 46 5.00 8.10 29.63
N ASN A 47 5.49 7.84 28.42
CA ASN A 47 6.29 8.82 27.67
C ASN A 47 5.39 9.77 26.87
N PHE A 48 5.04 10.91 27.48
CA PHE A 48 4.15 11.92 26.85
C PHE A 48 4.71 12.50 25.55
N GLU A 49 6.02 12.61 25.38
CA GLU A 49 6.64 13.13 24.15
C GLU A 49 6.31 12.23 22.95
N LYS A 50 6.36 10.91 23.13
CA LYS A 50 5.97 9.94 22.09
C LYS A 50 4.49 10.02 21.76
N PHE A 51 3.63 10.20 22.76
CA PHE A 51 2.19 10.38 22.55
C PHE A 51 1.86 11.70 21.84
N TRP A 52 2.61 12.76 22.12
CA TRP A 52 2.47 14.04 21.45
C TRP A 52 2.88 13.95 19.97
N GLN A 53 3.99 13.26 19.66
CA GLN A 53 4.39 12.99 18.29
C GLN A 53 3.36 12.15 17.53
N LEU A 54 2.77 11.15 18.20
CA LEU A 54 1.63 10.40 17.66
C LEU A 54 0.44 11.33 17.36
N ALA A 55 0.06 12.19 18.31
CA ALA A 55 -1.07 13.10 18.15
C ALA A 55 -0.89 14.03 16.94
N LYS A 56 0.32 14.54 16.71
CA LYS A 56 0.64 15.34 15.51
C LYS A 56 0.41 14.55 14.22
N GLN A 57 0.94 13.34 14.15
CA GLN A 57 0.83 12.49 12.95
C GLN A 57 -0.61 12.05 12.67
N VAL A 58 -1.38 11.73 13.71
CA VAL A 58 -2.82 11.44 13.58
C VAL A 58 -3.60 12.67 13.13
N THR A 59 -3.24 13.85 13.62
CA THR A 59 -3.89 15.12 13.23
C THR A 59 -3.64 15.44 11.76
N GLU A 60 -2.40 15.29 11.29
CA GLU A 60 -2.06 15.41 9.87
C GLU A 60 -2.90 14.44 9.04
N PHE A 61 -2.98 13.16 9.43
CA PHE A 61 -3.82 12.17 8.74
C PHE A 61 -5.31 12.54 8.69
N ILE A 62 -5.88 13.05 9.79
CA ILE A 62 -7.28 13.49 9.84
C ILE A 62 -7.50 14.66 8.88
N ALA A 63 -6.57 15.62 8.80
CA ALA A 63 -6.66 16.73 7.86
C ALA A 63 -6.65 16.22 6.41
N TRP A 64 -5.80 15.24 6.08
CA TRP A 64 -5.77 14.64 4.74
C TRP A 64 -7.03 13.88 4.38
N LYS A 65 -7.68 13.22 5.34
CA LYS A 65 -8.97 12.54 5.10
C LYS A 65 -10.06 13.52 4.67
N GLN A 66 -9.97 14.79 5.05
CA GLN A 66 -10.95 15.83 4.69
C GLN A 66 -10.68 16.43 3.31
N VAL A 67 -9.52 16.20 2.70
CA VAL A 67 -9.21 16.70 1.37
C VAL A 67 -10.06 15.95 0.34
N ALA A 68 -10.84 16.70 -0.44
CA ALA A 68 -11.64 16.13 -1.51
C ALA A 68 -10.75 15.67 -2.66
N CYS A 69 -10.98 14.44 -3.13
CA CYS A 69 -10.34 13.91 -4.32
C CYS A 69 -10.78 14.74 -5.55
N PRO A 70 -9.85 15.39 -6.28
CA PRO A 70 -10.19 16.23 -7.43
C PRO A 70 -10.55 15.43 -8.69
N PHE A 71 -10.57 14.10 -8.59
CA PHE A 71 -10.82 13.19 -9.70
C PHE A 71 -12.29 12.73 -9.71
N GLU A 72 -12.85 12.63 -10.91
CA GLU A 72 -14.18 12.06 -11.09
C GLU A 72 -14.19 10.58 -10.68
N LYS A 73 -15.16 10.20 -9.86
CA LYS A 73 -15.34 8.81 -9.43
C LYS A 73 -16.12 8.07 -10.50
N SER A 74 -15.52 7.02 -11.08
CA SER A 74 -16.23 6.08 -11.94
C SER A 74 -16.69 4.87 -11.13
N PRO A 75 -18.00 4.70 -10.86
CA PRO A 75 -18.51 3.59 -10.06
C PRO A 75 -18.19 2.23 -10.70
N ARG A 76 -18.14 2.16 -12.04
CA ARG A 76 -17.79 0.94 -12.78
C ARG A 76 -16.35 0.53 -12.53
N VAL A 77 -15.41 1.48 -12.59
CA VAL A 77 -13.99 1.21 -12.35
C VAL A 77 -13.77 0.83 -10.89
N ILE A 78 -14.43 1.52 -9.95
CA ILE A 78 -14.36 1.19 -8.52
C ILE A 78 -14.87 -0.22 -8.26
N ALA A 79 -16.05 -0.57 -8.79
CA ALA A 79 -16.62 -1.91 -8.62
C ALA A 79 -15.74 -3.00 -9.22
N PHE A 80 -15.15 -2.75 -10.40
CA PHE A 80 -14.21 -3.67 -11.02
C PHE A 80 -12.96 -3.89 -10.14
N LEU A 81 -12.33 -2.82 -9.66
CA LEU A 81 -11.16 -2.91 -8.80
C LEU A 81 -11.47 -3.61 -7.47
N GLN A 82 -12.67 -3.40 -6.91
CA GLN A 82 -13.12 -4.05 -5.67
C GLN A 82 -13.43 -5.53 -5.84
N ALA A 83 -13.93 -5.93 -7.02
CA ALA A 83 -14.26 -7.32 -7.33
C ALA A 83 -13.06 -8.11 -7.88
N SER A 84 -11.98 -7.42 -8.26
CA SER A 84 -10.79 -8.07 -8.82
C SER A 84 -10.15 -8.97 -7.76
N PRO A 85 -9.91 -10.26 -8.05
CA PRO A 85 -9.25 -11.16 -7.11
C PRO A 85 -7.81 -10.73 -6.88
N VAL A 86 -7.39 -10.72 -5.61
CA VAL A 86 -5.98 -10.53 -5.23
C VAL A 86 -5.35 -11.91 -5.13
N LEU A 87 -4.47 -12.22 -6.08
CA LEU A 87 -3.74 -13.48 -6.09
C LEU A 87 -2.61 -13.45 -5.07
N THR A 88 -2.37 -14.59 -4.41
CA THR A 88 -1.17 -14.80 -3.60
C THR A 88 0.07 -14.91 -4.50
N GLU A 89 1.26 -14.74 -3.95
CA GLU A 89 2.51 -14.88 -4.72
C GLU A 89 2.59 -16.23 -5.44
N ASN A 90 2.17 -17.31 -4.78
CA ASN A 90 2.14 -18.66 -5.35
C ASN A 90 1.11 -18.79 -6.47
N ALA A 91 -0.11 -18.26 -6.29
CA ALA A 91 -1.14 -18.29 -7.33
C ALA A 91 -0.73 -17.45 -8.56
N LEU A 92 -0.07 -16.31 -8.34
CA LEU A 92 0.47 -15.48 -9.41
C LEU A 92 1.60 -16.19 -10.17
N ALA A 93 2.51 -16.85 -9.43
CA ALA A 93 3.59 -17.64 -10.04
C ALA A 93 3.04 -18.82 -10.86
N LEU A 94 1.99 -19.49 -10.40
CA LEU A 94 1.32 -20.55 -11.16
C LEU A 94 0.67 -20.01 -12.42
N ALA A 95 -0.07 -18.91 -12.33
CA ALA A 95 -0.67 -18.25 -13.50
C ALA A 95 0.39 -17.83 -14.52
N SER A 96 1.57 -17.38 -14.05
CA SER A 96 2.71 -17.08 -14.92
C SER A 96 3.19 -18.32 -15.67
N PHE A 97 3.32 -19.47 -15.00
CA PHE A 97 3.73 -20.72 -15.64
C PHE A 97 2.66 -21.33 -16.58
N GLU A 98 1.39 -20.95 -16.43
CA GLU A 98 0.31 -21.32 -17.36
C GLU A 98 0.37 -20.50 -18.65
N CYS A 99 0.79 -19.22 -18.56
CA CYS A 99 1.02 -18.37 -19.71
C CYS A 99 2.33 -18.71 -20.44
N GLU A 100 3.39 -18.97 -19.68
CA GLU A 100 4.74 -19.28 -20.18
C GLU A 100 5.25 -20.57 -19.52
N PRO A 101 5.23 -21.71 -20.26
CA PRO A 101 5.61 -23.00 -19.69
C PRO A 101 7.07 -23.03 -19.23
N PRO A 102 7.40 -23.82 -18.20
CA PRO A 102 8.77 -23.91 -17.69
C PRO A 102 9.72 -24.53 -18.71
N ASP A 103 10.78 -23.80 -19.05
CA ASP A 103 11.72 -24.16 -20.12
C ASP A 103 12.92 -24.99 -19.61
N ASN A 104 13.24 -24.88 -18.32
CA ASN A 104 14.37 -25.55 -17.70
C ASN A 104 13.96 -26.46 -16.54
N ASN A 105 14.87 -27.37 -16.13
CA ASN A 105 14.62 -28.28 -15.01
C ASN A 105 14.29 -27.58 -13.68
N PRO A 106 15.00 -26.52 -13.24
CA PRO A 106 14.66 -25.87 -11.97
C PRO A 106 13.27 -25.22 -11.98
N GLU A 107 12.82 -24.66 -13.11
CA GLU A 107 11.46 -24.14 -13.25
C GLU A 107 10.40 -25.24 -13.22
N LYS A 108 10.69 -26.40 -13.84
CA LYS A 108 9.79 -27.58 -13.76
C LYS A 108 9.63 -28.07 -12.33
N GLU A 109 10.71 -28.08 -11.54
CA GLU A 109 10.67 -28.43 -10.12
C GLU A 109 9.88 -27.40 -9.31
N ARG A 110 10.12 -26.11 -9.54
CA ARG A 110 9.38 -25.02 -8.90
C ARG A 110 7.88 -25.07 -9.22
N TYR A 111 7.52 -25.34 -10.46
CA TYR A 111 6.12 -25.48 -10.88
C TYR A 111 5.42 -26.66 -10.17
N LYS A 112 6.10 -27.81 -10.04
CA LYS A 112 5.58 -28.96 -9.30
C LYS A 112 5.39 -28.64 -7.81
N ALA A 113 6.36 -27.98 -7.18
CA ALA A 113 6.28 -27.57 -5.79
C ALA A 113 5.08 -26.63 -5.55
N LEU A 114 4.94 -25.58 -6.38
CA LEU A 114 3.83 -24.64 -6.31
C LEU A 114 2.46 -25.31 -6.48
N LYS A 115 2.32 -26.27 -7.41
CA LYS A 115 1.09 -27.06 -7.56
C LYS A 115 0.77 -27.89 -6.34
N SER A 116 1.78 -28.48 -5.70
CA SER A 116 1.58 -29.27 -4.49
C SER A 116 1.16 -28.41 -3.29
N GLU A 117 1.71 -27.21 -3.16
CA GLU A 117 1.35 -26.27 -2.09
C GLU A 117 -0.07 -25.73 -2.24
N LEU A 118 -0.50 -25.42 -3.48
CA LEU A 118 -1.87 -24.96 -3.74
C LEU A 118 -2.92 -26.05 -3.45
N ASN A 119 -2.61 -27.31 -3.75
CA ASN A 119 -3.50 -28.44 -3.48
C ASN A 119 -3.58 -28.82 -1.98
N ALA A 120 -2.67 -28.31 -1.16
CA ALA A 120 -2.62 -28.57 0.28
C ALA A 120 -3.34 -27.50 1.12
N GLN A 121 -3.85 -26.43 0.49
CA GLN A 121 -4.70 -25.39 1.09
C GLN A 121 -6.18 -25.72 0.91
#